data_AF-A0A438KD06-F1
#
_entry.id   AF-A0A438KD06-F1
#
_cell.length_a   1.000
_cell.length_b   1.000
_cell.length_c   1.000
_cell.angle_alpha   90.00
_cell.angle_beta   90.00
_cell.angle_gamma   90.00
#
_symmetry.space_group_name_H-M   'P 1'
#
loop_
_entity.id
_entity.type
_entity.pdbx_description
1 polymer ?
#
loop_
_entity_poly.entity_id
_entity_poly.type
_entity_poly.pdbx_seq_one_letter_code
_entity_poly.pdbx_strand_id
1 'polypeptide(L)'
;MESSAPLSTLVLILFLSCFAVTATAAQTQWRPGFSIQEAEAGAHPSTGRQERGMAEDGAADIDGGEATAQDDSVENVFHGLLKQTSAALINSYARKGFPYSAWEVKTLLIQALVSEEAAALQAEHFSIANEACN
;
A
#
# COMPACT_ATOMS: atom_id res chain seq x y z
N MET A 1 -39.20 -35.35 -16.06
CA MET A 1 -39.03 -34.04 -15.40
C MET A 1 -37.54 -33.73 -15.43
N GLU A 2 -37.08 -33.20 -16.56
CA GLU A 2 -35.66 -32.93 -16.80
C GLU A 2 -35.35 -31.55 -16.20
N SER A 3 -34.66 -31.56 -15.06
CA SER A 3 -34.18 -30.34 -14.41
C SER A 3 -32.91 -29.87 -15.11
N SER A 4 -33.08 -29.11 -16.20
CA SER A 4 -31.98 -28.40 -16.85
C SER A 4 -31.72 -27.11 -16.09
N ALA A 5 -30.94 -27.16 -15.02
CA ALA A 5 -30.42 -25.95 -14.39
C ALA A 5 -29.56 -25.19 -15.44
N PRO A 6 -29.78 -23.88 -15.66
CA PRO A 6 -29.00 -23.15 -16.65
C PRO A 6 -27.55 -23.09 -16.19
N LEU A 7 -26.60 -23.24 -17.13
CA LEU A 7 -25.15 -23.16 -16.88
C LEU A 7 -24.75 -21.93 -16.04
N SER A 8 -25.53 -20.85 -16.14
CA SER A 8 -25.41 -19.64 -15.30
C SER A 8 -25.47 -19.94 -13.80
N THR A 9 -26.35 -20.83 -13.36
CA THR A 9 -26.47 -21.21 -11.93
C THR A 9 -25.24 -21.96 -11.46
N LEU A 10 -24.64 -22.81 -12.28
CA LEU A 10 -23.41 -23.53 -11.93
C LEU A 10 -22.21 -22.58 -11.81
N VAL A 11 -22.12 -21.57 -12.68
CA VAL A 11 -21.07 -20.53 -12.60
C VAL A 11 -21.24 -19.69 -11.34
N LEU A 12 -22.47 -19.30 -11.00
CA LEU A 12 -22.75 -18.56 -9.76
C LEU A 12 -22.44 -19.40 -8.51
N ILE A 13 -22.78 -20.69 -8.51
CA ILE A 13 -22.46 -21.61 -7.40
C ILE A 13 -20.94 -21.76 -7.26
N LEU A 14 -20.20 -21.91 -8.37
CA LEU A 14 -18.74 -21.96 -8.34
C LEU A 14 -18.13 -20.68 -7.78
N PHE A 15 -18.60 -19.51 -8.23
CA PHE A 15 -18.14 -18.22 -7.71
C PHE A 15 -18.44 -18.07 -6.21
N LEU A 16 -19.66 -18.36 -5.77
CA LEU A 16 -20.06 -18.31 -4.35
C LEU A 16 -19.27 -19.29 -3.48
N SER A 17 -18.92 -20.47 -4.01
CA SER A 17 -18.10 -21.45 -3.29
C SER A 17 -16.67 -20.99 -3.04
N CYS A 18 -16.08 -20.20 -3.94
CA CYS A 18 -14.76 -19.61 -3.76
C CYS A 18 -14.74 -18.54 -2.66
N PHE A 19 -15.83 -17.80 -2.48
CA PHE A 19 -15.91 -16.75 -1.45
C PHE A 19 -16.30 -17.29 -0.06
N ALA A 20 -17.01 -18.42 0.03
CA ALA A 20 -17.42 -18.99 1.32
C ALA A 20 -16.27 -19.69 2.10
N VAL A 21 -15.18 -20.07 1.43
CA VAL A 21 -14.01 -20.75 2.04
C VAL A 21 -12.91 -19.75 2.41
N THR A 22 -13.26 -18.64 3.08
CA THR A 22 -12.24 -17.90 3.86
C THR A 22 -12.80 -17.27 5.14
N ALA A 23 -13.78 -17.92 5.76
CA ALA A 23 -14.17 -17.62 7.13
C ALA A 23 -13.81 -18.81 8.03
N THR A 24 -12.52 -19.11 8.16
CA THR A 24 -12.01 -19.91 9.27
C THR A 24 -10.77 -19.23 9.81
N ALA A 25 -10.97 -18.55 10.93
CA ALA A 25 -9.88 -18.09 11.78
C ALA A 25 -9.08 -19.32 12.25
N ALA A 26 -7.83 -19.43 11.80
CA ALA A 26 -6.81 -20.20 12.48
C ALA A 26 -5.44 -19.59 12.14
N GLN A 27 -4.82 -19.05 13.18
CA GLN A 27 -3.42 -18.64 13.24
C GLN A 27 -2.45 -19.75 12.79
N THR A 28 -1.17 -19.35 12.72
CA THR A 28 0.09 -20.12 12.57
C THR A 28 0.58 -20.17 11.12
N GLN A 29 1.80 -19.75 10.80
CA GLN A 29 3.04 -20.04 11.52
C GLN A 29 4.10 -18.98 11.18
N TRP A 30 4.61 -18.36 12.24
CA TRP A 30 5.80 -17.53 12.28
C TRP A 30 6.91 -18.00 11.33
N ARG A 31 7.37 -17.11 10.44
CA ARG A 31 8.70 -17.27 9.83
C ARG A 31 9.75 -16.74 10.81
N PRO A 32 10.69 -17.57 11.28
CA PRO A 32 11.76 -17.12 12.15
C PRO A 32 12.78 -16.34 11.31
N GLY A 33 13.19 -15.15 11.76
CA GLY A 33 14.43 -14.55 11.28
C GLY A 33 14.40 -13.10 10.78
N PHE A 34 13.56 -12.22 11.32
CA PHE A 34 13.80 -10.78 11.18
C PHE A 34 13.69 -10.07 12.52
N SER A 35 14.70 -10.27 13.36
CA SER A 35 14.93 -9.42 14.52
C SER A 35 15.59 -8.14 14.01
N ILE A 36 14.82 -7.05 13.90
CA ILE A 36 15.42 -5.72 13.80
C ILE A 36 16.10 -5.46 15.14
N GLN A 37 17.43 -5.45 15.12
CA GLN A 37 18.21 -4.97 16.25
C GLN A 37 17.97 -3.46 16.36
N GLU A 38 17.28 -3.09 17.43
CA GLU A 38 17.14 -1.72 17.91
C GLU A 38 18.53 -1.23 18.34
N ALA A 39 19.16 -0.41 17.51
CA ALA A 39 20.37 0.31 17.88
C ALA A 39 19.95 1.58 18.64
N GLU A 40 19.79 1.45 19.95
CA GLU A 40 19.86 2.61 20.85
C GLU A 40 21.26 3.23 20.73
N ALA A 41 21.34 4.42 20.15
CA ALA A 41 22.45 5.33 20.34
C ALA A 41 21.89 6.71 20.60
N GLY A 42 21.62 6.99 21.88
CA GLY A 42 21.41 8.35 22.34
C GLY A 42 22.69 9.16 22.20
N ALA A 43 22.58 10.38 21.67
CA ALA A 43 23.36 11.56 22.08
C ALA A 43 22.89 12.79 21.30
N HIS A 44 22.20 13.71 22.00
CA HIS A 44 22.19 15.12 21.63
C HIS A 44 23.63 15.68 21.67
N PRO A 45 23.98 16.62 20.78
CA PRO A 45 24.37 17.92 21.31
C PRO A 45 23.90 19.15 20.50
N SER A 46 23.56 20.17 21.29
CA SER A 46 23.59 21.63 21.11
C SER A 46 23.97 22.29 19.75
N THR A 47 23.11 23.24 19.38
CA THR A 47 23.40 24.69 19.16
C THR A 47 24.61 25.09 18.30
N GLY A 48 24.35 25.75 17.16
CA GLY A 48 25.32 26.68 16.58
C GLY A 48 25.14 27.08 15.11
N ARG A 49 24.71 28.32 14.90
CA ARG A 49 25.30 29.31 13.97
C ARG A 49 25.18 29.13 12.43
N GLN A 50 24.28 29.97 11.91
CA GLN A 50 24.24 30.65 10.59
C GLN A 50 25.60 30.98 9.96
N GLU A 51 25.75 30.74 8.65
CA GLU A 51 26.18 31.68 7.57
C GLU A 51 25.74 31.06 6.21
N ARG A 52 24.71 31.62 5.55
CA ARG A 52 24.82 32.47 4.34
C ARG A 52 25.89 31.98 3.36
N GLY A 53 25.42 31.28 2.33
CA GLY A 53 26.26 30.88 1.20
C GLY A 53 26.69 32.03 0.31
N MET A 54 27.73 31.80 -0.47
CA MET A 54 27.82 32.17 -1.88
C MET A 54 29.08 31.58 -2.51
N ALA A 55 28.90 31.11 -3.75
CA ALA A 55 29.89 30.77 -4.77
C ALA A 55 30.62 29.42 -4.65
N GLU A 56 30.83 28.64 -5.71
CA GLU A 56 30.41 28.70 -7.12
C GLU A 56 30.72 27.33 -7.76
N ASP A 57 30.06 27.07 -8.87
CA ASP A 57 30.48 26.28 -10.03
C ASP A 57 30.76 24.77 -9.94
N GLY A 58 29.97 24.04 -10.74
CA GLY A 58 30.25 22.64 -11.06
C GLY A 58 29.13 21.95 -11.85
N ALA A 59 28.94 22.38 -13.10
CA ALA A 59 28.40 21.64 -14.24
C ALA A 59 27.51 20.40 -14.00
N ALA A 60 26.24 20.52 -14.38
CA ALA A 60 25.57 19.49 -15.18
C ALA A 60 24.48 20.18 -16.01
N ASP A 61 24.79 20.44 -17.28
CA ASP A 61 23.77 20.53 -18.33
C ASP A 61 22.97 19.22 -18.29
N ILE A 62 21.81 19.26 -17.66
CA ILE A 62 20.78 18.26 -17.86
C ILE A 62 19.84 18.87 -18.90
N ASP A 63 20.26 18.78 -20.17
CA ASP A 63 19.34 18.76 -21.31
C ASP A 63 18.54 17.46 -21.23
N GLY A 64 17.64 17.42 -20.25
CA GLY A 64 16.66 16.37 -20.06
C GLY A 64 15.44 16.78 -20.87
N GLY A 65 15.38 16.30 -22.10
CA GLY A 65 14.28 16.53 -23.03
C GLY A 65 12.94 16.50 -22.32
N GLU A 66 12.19 17.58 -22.53
CA GLU A 66 10.73 17.65 -22.58
C GLU A 66 10.04 16.38 -22.05
N ALA A 67 9.97 16.26 -20.73
CA ALA A 67 8.99 15.41 -20.10
C ALA A 67 7.65 16.04 -20.45
N THR A 68 7.05 15.54 -21.53
CA THR A 68 5.66 15.78 -21.89
C THR A 68 4.85 15.78 -20.60
N ALA A 69 4.31 16.95 -20.24
CA ALA A 69 3.24 17.05 -19.26
C ALA A 69 2.09 16.24 -19.84
N GLN A 70 2.10 14.94 -19.57
CA GLN A 70 1.00 14.05 -19.86
C GLN A 70 -0.18 14.63 -19.09
N ASP A 71 -1.25 14.90 -19.84
CA ASP A 71 -2.51 15.44 -19.36
C ASP A 71 -3.07 14.56 -18.22
N ASP A 72 -2.75 14.92 -16.98
CA ASP A 72 -3.15 14.28 -15.72
C ASP A 72 -4.63 14.55 -15.36
N SER A 73 -5.51 14.81 -16.34
CA SER A 73 -6.91 15.20 -16.09
C SER A 73 -7.87 14.03 -15.85
N VAL A 74 -7.37 12.79 -15.86
CA VAL A 74 -8.11 11.61 -15.40
C VAL A 74 -7.42 11.09 -14.15
N GLU A 75 -7.97 11.42 -12.98
CA GLU A 75 -7.50 10.90 -11.69
C GLU A 75 -7.44 9.37 -11.76
N ASN A 76 -6.24 8.82 -11.93
CA ASN A 76 -6.06 7.38 -12.07
C ASN A 76 -6.36 6.73 -10.71
N VAL A 77 -7.43 5.94 -10.63
CA VAL A 77 -7.88 5.29 -9.39
C VAL A 77 -6.74 4.46 -8.76
N PHE A 78 -5.89 3.85 -9.58
CA PHE A 78 -4.72 3.11 -9.11
C PHE A 78 -3.63 4.01 -8.51
N HIS A 79 -3.52 5.27 -8.93
CA HIS A 79 -2.63 6.24 -8.28
C HIS A 79 -3.08 6.51 -6.83
N GLY A 80 -4.38 6.67 -6.61
CA GLY A 80 -4.96 6.78 -5.27
C GLY A 80 -4.67 5.55 -4.40
N LEU A 81 -4.85 4.35 -4.97
CA LEU A 81 -4.51 3.08 -4.31
C LEU A 81 -3.03 3.01 -3.93
N LEU A 82 -2.12 3.33 -4.85
CA LEU A 82 -0.67 3.28 -4.62
C LEU A 82 -0.23 4.26 -3.52
N LYS A 83 -0.78 5.48 -3.53
CA LYS A 83 -0.54 6.48 -2.49
C LYS A 83 -0.92 5.94 -1.11
N GLN A 84 -2.16 5.44 -0.96
CA GLN A 84 -2.65 4.98 0.32
C GLN A 84 -1.97 3.69 0.79
N THR A 85 -1.64 2.80 -0.14
CA THR A 85 -0.90 1.56 0.16
C THR A 85 0.52 1.86 0.63
N SER A 86 1.21 2.81 0.00
CA SER A 86 2.57 3.19 0.41
C SER A 86 2.58 3.74 1.83
N ALA A 87 1.61 4.59 2.17
CA ALA A 87 1.42 5.08 3.53
C ALA A 87 1.06 3.94 4.51
N ALA A 88 0.16 3.03 4.11
CA ALA A 88 -0.21 1.88 4.93
C ALA A 88 0.98 0.94 5.20
N LEU A 89 1.86 0.78 4.21
CA LEU A 89 3.06 -0.04 4.35
C LEU A 89 4.04 0.60 5.36
N ILE A 90 4.30 1.90 5.23
CA ILE A 90 5.14 2.65 6.20
C ILE A 90 4.53 2.54 7.60
N ASN A 91 3.22 2.75 7.72
CA ASN A 91 2.51 2.65 8.99
C ASN A 91 2.58 1.23 9.58
N SER A 92 2.48 0.18 8.76
CA SER A 92 2.59 -1.21 9.21
C SER A 92 3.95 -1.58 9.81
N TYR A 93 5.02 -0.90 9.38
CA TYR A 93 6.36 -1.08 9.94
C TYR A 93 6.64 -0.16 11.12
N ALA A 94 6.15 1.09 11.09
CA ALA A 94 6.52 2.12 12.04
C ALA A 94 5.57 2.24 13.24
N ARG A 95 4.27 2.00 13.06
CA ARG A 95 3.24 2.28 14.06
C ARG A 95 2.82 1.00 14.79
N LYS A 96 3.05 0.96 16.10
CA LYS A 96 2.52 -0.11 16.95
C LYS A 96 0.99 -0.03 16.95
N GLY A 97 0.33 -1.16 16.67
CA GLY A 97 -1.14 -1.23 16.64
C GLY A 97 -1.80 -0.74 15.34
N PHE A 98 -1.05 -0.57 14.25
CA PHE A 98 -1.65 -0.41 12.93
C PHE A 98 -2.46 -1.66 12.55
N PRO A 99 -3.66 -1.53 11.94
CA PRO A 99 -4.58 -2.67 11.77
C PRO A 99 -4.14 -3.69 10.72
N TYR A 100 -3.11 -3.41 9.92
CA TYR A 100 -2.60 -4.31 8.89
C TYR A 100 -1.13 -4.61 9.10
N SER A 101 -0.72 -5.88 8.94
CA SER A 101 0.69 -6.23 8.76
C SER A 101 1.18 -5.86 7.36
N ALA A 102 2.50 -5.68 7.20
CA ALA A 102 3.09 -5.37 5.89
C ALA A 102 2.76 -6.42 4.81
N TRP A 103 2.62 -7.69 5.20
CA TRP A 103 2.23 -8.77 4.30
C TRP A 103 0.77 -8.65 3.84
N GLU A 104 -0.15 -8.30 4.74
CA GLU A 104 -1.55 -8.06 4.40
C GLU A 104 -1.68 -6.86 3.47
N VAL A 105 -0.97 -5.75 3.74
CA VAL A 105 -0.95 -4.57 2.85
C VAL A 105 -0.53 -4.95 1.43
N LYS A 106 0.55 -5.74 1.28
CA LYS A 106 1.01 -6.23 -0.03
C LYS A 106 -0.04 -7.10 -0.73
N THR A 107 -0.68 -8.00 0.01
CA THR A 107 -1.66 -8.94 -0.55
C THR A 107 -2.90 -8.21 -1.03
N LEU A 108 -3.41 -7.28 -0.21
CA LEU A 108 -4.57 -6.45 -0.52
C LEU A 108 -4.32 -5.52 -1.70
N LEU A 109 -3.11 -4.97 -1.83
CA LEU A 109 -2.72 -4.21 -3.04
C LEU A 109 -2.88 -5.06 -4.29
N ILE A 110 -2.29 -6.26 -4.32
CA ILE A 110 -2.34 -7.14 -5.51
C ILE A 110 -3.79 -7.51 -5.86
N GLN A 111 -4.63 -7.78 -4.85
CA GLN A 111 -6.05 -8.07 -5.07
C GLN A 111 -6.81 -6.86 -5.62
N ALA A 112 -6.52 -5.66 -5.12
CA ALA A 112 -7.17 -4.43 -5.55
C ALA A 112 -6.80 -4.00 -6.98
N LEU A 113 -5.69 -4.49 -7.52
CA LEU A 113 -5.30 -4.23 -8.92
C LEU A 113 -6.18 -4.96 -9.96
N VAL A 114 -7.11 -5.82 -9.54
CA VAL A 114 -7.96 -6.60 -10.46
C VAL A 114 -9.03 -5.74 -11.17
N SER A 115 -9.42 -4.61 -10.59
CA SER A 115 -10.38 -3.66 -11.18
C SER A 115 -10.26 -2.27 -10.55
N GLU A 116 -10.73 -1.24 -11.25
CA GLU A 116 -10.77 0.13 -10.72
C GLU A 116 -11.70 0.24 -9.49
N GLU A 117 -12.83 -0.46 -9.47
CA GLU A 117 -13.74 -0.48 -8.33
C GLU A 117 -13.06 -1.07 -7.07
N ALA A 118 -12.35 -2.19 -7.22
CA ALA A 118 -11.60 -2.80 -6.13
C ALA A 118 -10.46 -1.88 -5.65
N ALA A 119 -9.80 -1.19 -6.58
CA ALA A 119 -8.77 -0.20 -6.27
C ALA A 119 -9.33 0.97 -5.47
N ALA A 120 -10.48 1.53 -5.85
CA ALA A 120 -11.12 2.64 -5.13
C ALA A 120 -11.49 2.24 -3.70
N LEU A 121 -12.17 1.10 -3.54
CA LEU A 121 -12.59 0.58 -2.23
C LEU A 121 -11.39 0.30 -1.31
N GLN A 122 -10.35 -0.35 -1.85
CA GLN A 122 -9.17 -0.66 -1.06
C GLN A 122 -8.36 0.60 -0.69
N ALA A 123 -8.31 1.60 -1.58
CA ALA A 123 -7.72 2.90 -1.29
C ALA A 123 -8.44 3.60 -0.13
N GLU A 124 -9.77 3.57 -0.09
CA GLU A 124 -10.58 4.11 1.00
C GLU A 124 -10.28 3.41 2.33
N HIS A 125 -10.28 2.07 2.35
CA HIS A 125 -9.93 1.29 3.54
C HIS A 125 -8.53 1.61 4.08
N PHE A 126 -7.55 1.75 3.19
CA PHE A 126 -6.20 2.16 3.60
C PHE A 126 -6.16 3.62 4.07
N SER A 127 -6.91 4.54 3.47
CA SER A 127 -7.00 5.94 3.93
C SER A 127 -7.51 6.00 5.36
N ILE A 128 -8.62 5.31 5.66
CA ILE A 128 -9.20 5.26 7.01
C ILE A 128 -8.18 4.71 8.02
N ALA A 129 -7.50 3.62 7.69
CA ALA A 129 -6.49 3.05 8.57
C ALA A 129 -5.28 3.98 8.78
N ASN A 130 -4.84 4.67 7.71
CA ASN A 130 -3.73 5.62 7.77
C ASN A 130 -4.04 6.81 8.67
N GLU A 131 -5.28 7.31 8.61
CA GLU A 131 -5.76 8.47 9.36
C GLU A 131 -6.16 8.13 10.80
N ALA A 132 -6.51 6.87 11.09
CA ALA A 132 -6.84 6.43 12.43
C ALA A 132 -5.62 6.57 13.35
N CYS A 133 -5.57 7.64 14.15
CA CYS A 133 -4.53 7.87 15.17
C CYS A 133 -4.82 7.03 16.41
N ASN A 134 -3.78 6.36 16.92
CA ASN A 134 -3.74 5.72 18.24
C ASN A 134 -2.61 6.37 19.05
#